data_AF-A0A2T4TH99-F1
#
_entry.id   AF-A0A2T4TH99-F1
#
_cell.length_a   1.000
_cell.length_b   1.000
_cell.length_c   1.000
_cell.angle_alpha   90.00
_cell.angle_beta   90.00
_cell.angle_gamma   90.00
#
_symmetry.space_group_name_H-M   'P 1'
#
loop_
_entity.id
_entity.type
_entity.pdbx_description
1 polymer ?
#
loop_
_entity_poly.entity_id
_entity_poly.type
_entity_poly.pdbx_seq_one_letter_code
_entity_poly.pdbx_strand_id
1 'polypeptide(L)'
;MESLTQILVDYGYWGMFLSAFLAGSFLPFSSEAVMLGLLAAGVDPVLLLVYGSIGNVLGGMLNYGLGRLGKLEWLERYFHVKQKSLDRAYRFMDGRGAWMGFFAFLPILGSAITIVLGLTRANIALSVLSITLGKVLRYIVLIWGATSLF
;
A
#
# COMPACT_ATOMS: atom_id res chain seq x y z
N MET A 1 21.71 23.43 -6.47
CA MET A 1 21.12 22.38 -5.62
C MET A 1 19.79 22.82 -5.03
N GLU A 2 19.63 24.08 -4.60
CA GLU A 2 18.35 24.60 -4.06
C GLU A 2 17.13 24.39 -4.96
N SER A 3 17.25 24.57 -6.28
CA SER A 3 16.13 24.40 -7.22
C SER A 3 15.58 22.98 -7.27
N LEU A 4 16.45 21.97 -7.18
CA LEU A 4 16.04 20.57 -7.16
C LEU A 4 15.34 20.24 -5.84
N THR A 5 15.89 20.72 -4.72
CA THR A 5 15.30 20.54 -3.39
C THR A 5 13.92 21.18 -3.31
N GLN A 6 13.74 22.36 -3.89
CA GLN A 6 12.47 23.07 -3.92
C GLN A 6 11.41 22.30 -4.73
N ILE A 7 11.77 21.77 -5.91
CA ILE A 7 10.88 20.90 -6.70
C ILE A 7 10.51 19.63 -5.92
N LEU A 8 11.46 19.02 -5.21
CA LEU A 8 11.21 17.84 -4.39
C LEU A 8 10.34 18.14 -3.17
N VAL A 9 10.40 19.34 -2.60
CA VAL A 9 9.48 19.75 -1.52
C VAL A 9 8.08 20.02 -2.09
N ASP A 10 7.98 20.76 -3.20
CA ASP A 10 6.70 21.17 -3.77
C ASP A 10 5.91 19.99 -4.37
N TYR A 11 6.62 19.04 -5.00
CA TYR A 11 6.02 17.89 -5.68
C TYR A 11 6.31 16.55 -5.02
N GLY A 12 7.27 16.46 -4.10
CA GLY A 12 7.64 15.19 -3.47
C GLY A 12 6.53 14.57 -2.64
N TYR A 13 5.67 15.37 -2.00
CA TYR A 13 4.52 14.83 -1.29
C TYR A 13 3.50 14.18 -2.26
N TRP A 14 3.24 14.81 -3.41
CA TRP A 14 2.40 14.22 -4.45
C TRP A 14 3.06 13.02 -5.12
N GLY A 15 4.37 13.07 -5.34
CA GLY A 15 5.16 11.92 -5.80
C GLY A 15 5.10 10.75 -4.81
N MET A 16 5.16 11.04 -3.51
CA MET A 16 5.01 10.06 -2.43
C MET A 16 3.60 9.46 -2.41
N PHE A 17 2.57 10.29 -2.55
CA PHE A 17 1.19 9.82 -2.63
C PHE A 17 0.98 8.89 -3.84
N LEU A 18 1.40 9.31 -5.04
CA LEU A 18 1.24 8.52 -6.26
C LEU A 18 2.04 7.23 -6.20
N SER A 19 3.30 7.28 -5.77
CA SER A 19 4.12 6.08 -5.60
C SER A 19 3.52 5.11 -4.59
N ALA A 20 3.05 5.61 -3.45
CA ALA A 20 2.38 4.80 -2.43
C ALA A 20 1.06 4.22 -2.92
N PHE A 21 0.27 4.97 -3.69
CA PHE A 21 -0.96 4.47 -4.31
C PHE A 21 -0.68 3.33 -5.27
N LEU A 22 0.31 3.48 -6.15
CA LEU A 22 0.71 2.42 -7.09
C LEU A 22 1.26 1.21 -6.33
N ALA A 23 2.12 1.41 -5.34
CA ALA A 23 2.70 0.33 -4.53
C ALA A 23 1.66 -0.39 -3.66
N GLY A 24 0.65 0.35 -3.18
CA GLY A 24 -0.45 -0.18 -2.40
C GLY A 24 -1.50 -0.93 -3.21
N SER A 25 -1.48 -0.75 -4.54
CA SER A 25 -2.35 -1.42 -5.50
C SER A 25 -1.77 -2.79 -5.90
N PHE A 26 -2.35 -3.43 -6.92
CA PHE A 26 -1.82 -4.67 -7.50
C PHE A 26 -0.57 -4.43 -8.36
N LEU A 27 -0.18 -3.18 -8.60
CA LEU A 27 0.95 -2.82 -9.43
C LEU A 27 2.29 -3.05 -8.71
N PRO A 28 3.30 -3.58 -9.41
CA PRO A 28 4.63 -3.78 -8.83
C PRO A 28 5.37 -2.43 -8.79
N PHE A 29 5.17 -1.68 -7.70
CA PHE A 29 5.85 -0.41 -7.47
C PHE A 29 6.50 -0.39 -6.08
N SER A 30 7.63 0.31 -5.92
CA SER A 30 8.35 0.44 -4.65
C SER A 30 8.18 1.85 -4.08
N SER A 31 7.25 2.01 -3.15
CA SER A 31 7.08 3.28 -2.44
C SER A 31 8.20 3.55 -1.43
N GLU A 32 8.89 2.51 -0.96
CA GLU A 32 9.99 2.62 0.00
C GLU A 32 11.18 3.35 -0.62
N ALA A 33 11.54 2.98 -1.85
CA ALA A 33 12.64 3.63 -2.55
C ALA A 33 12.36 5.13 -2.75
N VAL A 34 11.12 5.48 -3.10
CA VAL A 34 10.70 6.88 -3.25
C VAL A 34 10.73 7.60 -1.91
N MET A 35 10.18 7.01 -0.84
CA MET A 35 10.19 7.59 0.50
C MET A 35 11.61 7.85 1.00
N LEU A 36 12.52 6.87 0.88
CA LEU A 36 13.92 7.00 1.29
C LEU A 36 14.65 8.08 0.48
N GLY A 37 14.40 8.17 -0.83
CA GLY A 37 14.97 9.22 -1.67
C GLY A 37 14.50 10.63 -1.28
N LEU A 38 13.21 10.79 -0.98
CA LEU A 38 12.66 12.07 -0.53
C LEU A 38 13.13 12.45 0.88
N LEU A 39 13.23 11.48 1.80
CA LEU A 39 13.83 11.69 3.12
C LEU A 39 15.29 12.15 3.01
N ALA A 40 16.10 11.48 2.17
CA ALA A 40 17.49 11.86 1.94
C ALA A 40 17.63 13.25 1.29
N ALA A 41 16.60 13.72 0.57
CA ALA A 41 16.53 15.06 0.02
C ALA A 41 16.06 16.13 1.03
N GLY A 42 15.80 15.75 2.28
CA GLY A 42 15.40 16.67 3.36
C GLY A 42 13.91 17.02 3.37
N VAL A 43 13.06 16.25 2.68
CA VAL A 43 11.60 16.45 2.70
C VAL A 43 11.03 16.02 4.06
N ASP A 44 10.02 16.74 4.55
CA ASP A 44 9.46 16.53 5.89
C ASP A 44 8.94 15.08 6.09
N PRO A 45 9.45 14.34 7.09
CA PRO A 45 9.07 12.94 7.31
C PRO A 45 7.60 12.75 7.69
N VAL A 46 7.00 13.70 8.41
CA VAL A 46 5.60 13.60 8.86
C VAL A 46 4.66 13.72 7.67
N LEU A 47 4.90 14.67 6.78
CA LEU A 47 4.14 14.83 5.55
C LEU A 47 4.34 13.66 4.59
N LEU A 48 5.55 13.11 4.48
CA LEU A 48 5.79 11.88 3.72
C LEU A 48 4.99 10.69 4.29
N LEU A 49 4.93 10.56 5.62
CA LEU A 49 4.10 9.55 6.28
C LEU A 49 2.62 9.73 5.96
N VAL A 50 2.10 10.97 6.02
CA VAL A 50 0.69 11.26 5.74
C VAL A 50 0.33 10.96 4.28
N TYR A 51 1.05 11.56 3.32
CA TYR A 51 0.77 11.39 1.89
C TYR A 51 1.00 9.93 1.45
N GLY A 52 2.08 9.32 1.93
CA GLY A 52 2.36 7.91 1.70
C GLY A 52 1.25 7.02 2.24
N SER A 53 0.83 7.23 3.49
CA SER A 53 -0.22 6.40 4.10
C SER A 53 -1.56 6.52 3.38
N ILE A 54 -1.99 7.75 3.03
CA ILE A 54 -3.23 7.96 2.29
C ILE A 54 -3.15 7.26 0.93
N GLY A 55 -2.09 7.49 0.17
CA GLY A 55 -1.88 6.85 -1.13
C GLY A 55 -1.94 5.32 -1.01
N ASN A 56 -1.17 4.75 -0.09
CA ASN A 56 -1.09 3.31 0.10
C ASN A 56 -2.44 2.69 0.53
N VAL A 57 -3.16 3.33 1.45
CA VAL A 57 -4.50 2.88 1.85
C VAL A 57 -5.46 2.92 0.67
N LEU A 58 -5.48 4.01 -0.11
CA LEU A 58 -6.33 4.13 -1.30
C LEU A 58 -6.01 3.06 -2.35
N GLY A 59 -4.73 2.75 -2.58
CA GLY A 59 -4.34 1.65 -3.47
C GLY A 59 -4.82 0.28 -2.96
N GLY A 60 -4.78 0.06 -1.64
CA GLY A 60 -5.34 -1.14 -1.01
C GLY A 60 -6.87 -1.21 -1.15
N MET A 61 -7.55 -0.06 -1.06
CA MET A 61 -8.99 0.02 -1.25
C MET A 61 -9.40 -0.14 -2.71
N LEU A 62 -8.55 0.26 -3.66
CA LEU A 62 -8.74 -0.06 -5.08
C LEU A 62 -8.72 -1.57 -5.30
N ASN A 63 -7.75 -2.29 -4.74
CA ASN A 63 -7.69 -3.74 -4.77
C ASN A 63 -8.92 -4.40 -4.13
N TYR A 64 -9.35 -3.90 -2.96
CA TYR A 64 -10.57 -4.34 -2.30
C TYR A 64 -11.80 -4.13 -3.19
N GLY A 65 -11.91 -2.98 -3.83
CA GLY A 65 -12.98 -2.68 -4.78
C GLY A 65 -13.00 -3.66 -5.95
N LEU A 66 -11.84 -3.91 -6.56
CA LEU A 66 -11.69 -4.89 -7.64
C LEU A 66 -12.09 -6.31 -7.20
N GLY A 67 -11.67 -6.72 -6.00
CA GLY A 67 -12.10 -7.98 -5.40
C GLY A 67 -13.62 -8.05 -5.20
N ARG A 68 -14.23 -6.96 -4.73
CA ARG A 68 -15.67 -6.89 -4.47
C ARG A 68 -16.53 -6.98 -5.72
N LEU A 69 -15.99 -6.57 -6.89
CA LEU A 69 -16.63 -6.79 -8.19
C LEU A 69 -16.77 -8.28 -8.54
N GLY A 70 -15.95 -9.16 -7.95
CA GLY A 70 -16.07 -10.61 -8.08
C GLY A 70 -15.63 -11.17 -9.44
N LYS A 71 -15.05 -10.36 -10.33
CA LYS A 71 -14.63 -10.78 -11.68
C LYS A 71 -13.18 -11.29 -11.67
N LEU A 72 -12.98 -12.51 -11.18
CA LEU A 72 -11.65 -13.14 -11.11
C LEU A 72 -10.94 -13.19 -12.47
N GLU A 73 -11.68 -13.44 -13.55
CA GLU A 73 -11.17 -13.43 -14.92
C GLU A 73 -10.56 -12.08 -15.32
N TRP A 74 -11.10 -10.96 -14.81
CA TRP A 74 -10.56 -9.63 -15.07
C TRP A 74 -9.26 -9.39 -14.29
N LEU A 75 -9.19 -9.89 -13.06
CA LEU A 75 -7.99 -9.82 -12.23
C LEU A 75 -6.80 -10.53 -12.88
N GLU A 76 -7.05 -11.69 -13.49
CA GLU A 76 -6.02 -12.41 -14.22
C GLU A 76 -5.69 -11.74 -15.56
N ARG A 77 -6.72 -11.40 -16.37
CA ARG A 77 -6.53 -10.90 -17.74
C ARG A 77 -6.01 -9.47 -17.84
N TYR A 78 -6.49 -8.56 -17.00
CA TYR A 78 -6.18 -7.12 -17.11
C TYR A 78 -5.15 -6.67 -16.06
N PHE A 79 -5.14 -7.33 -14.90
CA PHE A 79 -4.35 -6.89 -13.74
C PHE A 79 -3.20 -7.85 -13.41
N HIS A 80 -3.01 -8.93 -14.18
CA HIS A 80 -1.95 -9.92 -14.04
C HIS A 80 -1.86 -10.53 -12.62
N VAL A 81 -2.97 -10.54 -11.89
CA VAL A 81 -3.05 -11.12 -10.55
C VAL A 81 -3.13 -12.64 -10.69
N LYS A 82 -2.04 -13.33 -10.37
CA LYS A 82 -1.97 -14.79 -10.46
C LYS A 82 -2.92 -15.45 -9.47
N GLN A 83 -3.68 -16.45 -9.91
CA GLN A 83 -4.58 -17.24 -9.06
C GLN A 83 -3.85 -17.84 -7.85
N LYS A 84 -2.61 -18.32 -8.03
CA LYS A 84 -1.74 -18.81 -6.96
C LYS A 84 -1.53 -17.80 -5.82
N SER A 85 -1.47 -16.50 -6.12
CA SER A 85 -1.33 -15.44 -5.11
C SER A 85 -2.64 -15.26 -4.32
N LEU A 86 -3.79 -15.33 -5.00
CA LEU A 86 -5.10 -15.32 -4.37
C LEU A 86 -5.29 -16.55 -3.47
N ASP A 87 -4.96 -17.74 -3.94
CA ASP A 87 -5.06 -18.98 -3.14
C ASP A 87 -4.16 -18.94 -1.90
N ARG A 88 -2.96 -18.35 -2.03
CA ARG A 88 -2.08 -18.12 -0.89
C ARG A 88 -2.69 -17.13 0.09
N ALA A 89 -3.31 -16.05 -0.38
CA ALA A 89 -4.00 -15.09 0.46
C ALA A 89 -5.24 -15.70 1.14
N TYR A 90 -6.04 -16.52 0.44
CA TYR A 90 -7.16 -17.26 1.01
C TYR A 90 -6.72 -18.17 2.16
N ARG A 91 -5.68 -19.00 1.94
CA ARG A 91 -5.11 -19.85 3.00
C ARG A 91 -4.51 -19.07 4.15
N PHE A 92 -3.86 -17.95 3.85
CA PHE A 92 -3.27 -17.10 4.89
C PHE A 92 -4.34 -16.40 5.74
N MET A 93 -5.45 -16.02 5.12
CA MET A 93 -6.57 -15.40 5.82
C MET A 93 -7.34 -16.39 6.69
N ASP A 94 -7.42 -17.66 6.32
CA ASP A 94 -7.97 -18.75 7.16
C ASP A 94 -9.28 -18.39 7.89
N GLY A 95 -10.18 -17.69 7.18
CA GLY A 95 -11.47 -17.25 7.76
C GLY A 95 -11.41 -16.11 8.80
N ARG A 96 -10.24 -15.52 9.08
CA ARG A 96 -10.02 -14.46 10.09
C ARG A 96 -10.58 -13.07 9.71
N GLY A 97 -11.26 -12.98 8.56
CA GLY A 97 -12.07 -11.83 8.17
C GLY A 97 -11.31 -10.52 7.96
N ALA A 98 -12.00 -9.40 8.23
CA ALA A 98 -11.54 -8.04 7.90
C ALA A 98 -10.23 -7.62 8.57
N TRP A 99 -9.90 -8.20 9.73
CA TRP A 99 -8.68 -7.88 10.48
C TRP A 99 -7.40 -8.33 9.78
N MET A 100 -7.50 -9.29 8.87
CA MET A 100 -6.34 -9.71 8.05
C MET A 100 -5.80 -8.59 7.16
N GLY A 101 -6.59 -7.54 6.93
CA GLY A 101 -6.12 -6.33 6.26
C GLY A 101 -4.93 -5.67 6.96
N PHE A 102 -4.72 -5.92 8.26
CA PHE A 102 -3.50 -5.50 8.96
C PHE A 102 -2.23 -6.03 8.28
N PHE A 103 -2.25 -7.24 7.71
CA PHE A 103 -1.10 -7.81 7.05
C PHE A 103 -0.94 -7.36 5.58
N ALA A 104 -1.75 -6.40 5.13
CA ALA A 104 -1.67 -5.83 3.77
C ALA A 104 -0.34 -5.10 3.49
N PHE A 105 0.50 -4.87 4.51
CA PHE A 105 1.85 -4.34 4.33
C PHE A 105 2.86 -5.38 3.86
N LEU A 106 2.54 -6.69 3.88
CA LEU A 106 3.50 -7.72 3.49
C LEU A 106 3.80 -7.63 1.99
N PRO A 107 5.09 -7.69 1.58
CA PRO A 107 5.45 -7.68 0.17
C PRO A 107 4.84 -8.89 -0.55
N ILE A 108 4.37 -8.70 -1.78
CA ILE A 108 3.76 -9.72 -2.66
C ILE A 108 2.39 -10.23 -2.18
N LEU A 109 2.22 -10.46 -0.88
CA LEU A 109 0.98 -10.95 -0.27
C LEU A 109 -0.05 -9.85 -0.03
N GLY A 110 0.40 -8.63 0.27
CA GLY A 110 -0.46 -7.54 0.72
C GLY A 110 -1.58 -7.21 -0.27
N SER A 111 -1.24 -7.03 -1.54
CA SER A 111 -2.23 -6.76 -2.60
C SER A 111 -3.24 -7.90 -2.72
N ALA A 112 -2.79 -9.16 -2.68
CA ALA A 112 -3.67 -10.33 -2.73
C ALA A 112 -4.61 -10.40 -1.52
N ILE A 113 -4.14 -10.06 -0.31
CA ILE A 113 -4.99 -9.98 0.90
C ILE A 113 -6.09 -8.94 0.70
N THR A 114 -5.75 -7.74 0.21
CA THR A 114 -6.76 -6.68 -0.03
C THR A 114 -7.79 -7.07 -1.09
N ILE A 115 -7.39 -7.79 -2.14
CA ILE A 115 -8.32 -8.35 -3.14
C ILE A 115 -9.24 -9.40 -2.50
N VAL A 116 -8.69 -10.34 -1.73
CA VAL A 116 -9.47 -11.40 -1.08
C VAL A 116 -10.46 -10.85 -0.06
N LEU A 117 -10.10 -9.81 0.69
CA LEU A 117 -11.04 -9.07 1.53
C LEU A 117 -12.23 -8.51 0.74
N GLY A 118 -11.97 -8.01 -0.46
CA GLY A 118 -13.00 -7.59 -1.40
C GLY A 118 -13.88 -8.75 -1.88
N LEU A 119 -13.26 -9.84 -2.33
CA LEU A 119 -13.94 -11.04 -2.85
C LEU A 119 -14.88 -11.66 -1.80
N THR A 120 -14.41 -11.72 -0.55
CA THR A 120 -15.18 -12.23 0.60
C THR A 120 -16.18 -11.21 1.14
N ARG A 121 -16.24 -10.01 0.57
CA ARG A 121 -17.12 -8.91 1.01
C ARG A 121 -16.97 -8.57 2.49
N ALA A 122 -15.73 -8.62 2.99
CA ALA A 122 -15.41 -8.23 4.37
C ALA A 122 -15.91 -6.81 4.67
N ASN A 123 -16.27 -6.51 5.93
CA ASN A 123 -16.79 -5.19 6.31
C ASN A 123 -15.83 -4.06 5.88
N ILE A 124 -16.35 -3.05 5.15
CA ILE A 124 -15.53 -1.97 4.58
C ILE A 124 -14.82 -1.18 5.67
N ALA A 125 -15.53 -0.77 6.72
CA ALA A 125 -14.96 0.06 7.78
C ALA A 125 -13.84 -0.67 8.51
N LEU A 126 -14.05 -1.94 8.85
CA LEU A 126 -13.02 -2.78 9.47
C LEU A 126 -11.84 -3.04 8.52
N SER A 127 -12.10 -3.21 7.23
CA SER A 127 -11.04 -3.41 6.22
C SER A 127 -10.19 -2.15 6.06
N VAL A 128 -10.82 -0.98 5.96
CA VAL A 128 -10.10 0.32 5.91
C VAL A 128 -9.25 0.48 7.15
N LEU A 129 -9.82 0.25 8.34
CA LEU A 129 -9.11 0.40 9.61
C LEU A 129 -7.91 -0.55 9.68
N SER A 130 -8.11 -1.84 9.41
CA SER A 130 -7.04 -2.84 9.50
C SER A 130 -5.94 -2.58 8.47
N ILE A 131 -6.30 -2.29 7.21
CA ILE A 131 -5.36 -1.93 6.14
C ILE A 131 -4.55 -0.68 6.51
N THR A 132 -5.22 0.34 7.06
CA THR A 132 -4.57 1.58 7.48
C THR A 132 -3.54 1.31 8.55
N LEU A 133 -3.91 0.59 9.62
CA LEU A 133 -3.00 0.26 10.72
C LEU A 133 -1.73 -0.46 10.22
N GLY A 134 -1.91 -1.46 9.36
CA GLY A 134 -0.78 -2.21 8.80
C GLY A 134 0.14 -1.37 7.92
N LYS A 135 -0.44 -0.60 7.00
CA LYS A 135 0.33 0.20 6.03
C LYS A 135 1.02 1.40 6.67
N VAL A 136 0.36 2.08 7.61
CA VAL A 136 0.96 3.16 8.40
C VAL A 136 2.14 2.63 9.21
N LEU A 137 1.99 1.47 9.87
CA LEU A 137 3.06 0.85 10.65
C LEU A 137 4.32 0.61 9.80
N ARG A 138 4.17 0.10 8.56
CA ARG A 138 5.29 -0.08 7.62
C ARG A 138 6.07 1.21 7.38
N TYR A 139 5.38 2.32 7.14
CA TYR A 139 6.06 3.61 6.91
C TYR A 139 6.66 4.20 8.17
N ILE A 140 6.03 4.03 9.34
CA ILE A 140 6.64 4.44 10.62
C ILE A 140 7.96 3.70 10.82
N VAL A 141 7.97 2.37 10.64
CA VAL A 141 9.20 1.56 10.77
C VAL A 141 10.25 1.98 9.75
N LEU A 142 9.85 2.25 8.51
CA LEU A 142 10.76 2.68 7.45
C LEU A 142 11.40 4.05 7.76
N ILE A 143 10.59 5.04 8.11
CA ILE A 143 11.05 6.40 8.44
C ILE A 143 11.96 6.34 9.65
N TRP A 144 11.52 5.68 10.74
CA TRP A 144 12.30 5.58 11.96
C TRP A 144 13.67 4.91 11.72
N GLY A 145 13.67 3.80 10.98
CA GLY A 145 14.89 3.11 10.57
C GLY A 145 15.81 4.01 9.72
N ALA A 146 15.25 4.72 8.74
CA ALA A 146 16.03 5.63 7.90
C ALA A 146 16.64 6.79 8.70
N THR A 147 15.85 7.44 9.57
CA THR A 147 16.32 8.55 10.42
C THR A 147 17.33 8.12 11.48
N SER A 148 17.44 6.82 11.78
CA SER A 148 18.48 6.30 12.70
C SER A 148 19.82 6.04 12.01
N LEU A 149 19.85 6.04 10.67
CA LEU A 149 21.04 5.76 9.85
C LEU A 149 21.74 7.04 9.36
N PHE A 150 21.06 8.17 9.38
CA PHE A 150 21.57 9.49 8.99
C PHE A 150 21.65 10.41 10.21
#